data_AF-A0A3C0GH83-F1
#
_entry.id   AF-A0A3C0GH83-F1
#
_cell.length_a   1.000
_cell.length_b   1.000
_cell.length_c   1.000
_cell.angle_alpha   90.00
_cell.angle_beta   90.00
_cell.angle_gamma   90.00
#
_symmetry.space_group_name_H-M   'P 1'
#
loop_
_entity.id
_entity.type
_entity.pdbx_description
1 polymer ?
#
loop_
_entity_poly.entity_id
_entity_poly.type
_entity_poly.pdbx_seq_one_letter_code
_entity_poly.pdbx_strand_id
1 'polypeptide(L)' 'MSDIASRVKAIIVDKLGVDENEVVTEASFTNDLGADSLDTVEL' A
#
# COMPACT_ATOMS: atom_id res chain seq x y z
N MET A 1 14.18 -15.47 3.51
CA MET A 1 14.07 -14.59 2.33
C MET A 1 13.23 -13.42 2.77
N SER A 2 13.70 -12.18 2.59
CA SER A 2 13.00 -10.99 3.07
C SER A 2 11.69 -10.85 2.31
N ASP A 3 10.56 -10.95 3.00
CA ASP A 3 9.25 -10.92 2.37
C ASP A 3 8.95 -9.48 1.95
N ILE A 4 9.28 -9.16 0.70
CA ILE A 4 9.11 -7.82 0.12
C ILE A 4 7.65 -7.38 0.26
N ALA A 5 6.70 -8.32 0.16
CA ALA A 5 5.28 -8.05 0.34
C ALA A 5 4.98 -7.49 1.74
N SER A 6 5.59 -8.02 2.80
CA SER A 6 5.40 -7.52 4.16
C SER A 6 5.99 -6.12 4.36
N ARG A 7 7.16 -5.85 3.76
CA ARG A 7 7.76 -4.50 3.81
C ARG A 7 6.93 -3.49 3.04
N VAL A 8 6.45 -3.85 1.85
CA VAL A 8 5.61 -3.00 1.01
C VAL A 8 4.28 -2.73 1.73
N LYS A 9 3.63 -3.76 2.29
CA LYS A 9 2.41 -3.59 3.13
C LYS A 9 2.61 -2.58 4.25
N ALA A 10 3.68 -2.73 5.03
CA ALA A 10 3.95 -1.83 6.15
C ALA A 10 4.13 -0.37 5.68
N ILE A 11 4.82 -0.16 4.56
CA ILE A 11 5.01 1.18 3.98
C ILE A 11 3.68 1.76 3.51
N ILE A 12 2.84 0.96 2.83
CA ILE A 12 1.53 1.39 2.33
C ILE A 12 0.62 1.80 3.49
N VAL A 13 0.53 0.98 4.54
CA VAL A 13 -0.25 1.27 5.75
C VAL A 13 0.21 2.56 6.42
N ASP A 14 1.52 2.77 6.54
CA ASP A 14 2.10 3.94 7.19
C ASP A 14 1.98 5.21 6.33
N LYS A 15 2.16 5.09 5.01
CA LYS A 15 2.10 6.22 4.07
C LYS A 15 0.67 6.67 3.75
N LEU A 16 -0.24 5.73 3.54
CA LEU A 16 -1.62 6.01 3.15
C LEU A 16 -2.57 6.06 4.35
N GLY A 17 -2.13 5.61 5.53
CA GLY A 17 -2.96 5.58 6.74
C GLY A 17 -4.15 4.62 6.63
N VAL A 18 -4.04 3.61 5.77
CA VAL A 18 -5.05 2.58 5.51
C VAL A 18 -4.80 1.34 6.36
N ASP A 19 -5.82 0.52 6.58
CA ASP A 19 -5.67 -0.69 7.39
C ASP A 19 -4.87 -1.77 6.64
N GLU A 20 -4.03 -2.55 7.33
CA GLU A 20 -3.28 -3.66 6.73
C GLU A 20 -4.20 -4.73 6.11
N ASN A 21 -5.43 -4.81 6.61
CA ASN A 21 -6.48 -5.67 6.07
C ASN A 21 -7.04 -5.17 4.74
N GLU A 22 -6.99 -3.86 4.47
CA GLU A 22 -7.39 -3.28 3.18
C GLU A 22 -6.30 -3.45 2.12
N VAL A 23 -5.03 -3.54 2.54
CA VAL A 23 -3.90 -3.80 1.65
C VAL A 23 -3.88 -5.28 1.23
N VAL A 24 -4.72 -5.65 0.28
CA VAL A 24 -4.68 -6.98 -0.36
C VAL A 24 -3.94 -6.91 -1.70
N THR A 25 -3.35 -8.01 -2.13
CA THR A 25 -2.61 -8.09 -3.42
C THR A 25 -3.47 -7.75 -4.64
N GLU A 26 -4.79 -7.83 -4.50
CA GLU A 26 -5.77 -7.52 -5.53
C GLU A 26 -6.32 -6.09 -5.44
N ALA A 27 -5.98 -5.35 -4.37
CA ALA A 27 -6.46 -3.99 -4.15
C ALA A 27 -5.75 -3.01 -5.08
N SER A 28 -6.51 -2.05 -5.60
CA SER A 28 -6.01 -0.92 -6.34
C SER A 28 -5.55 0.17 -5.39
N PHE A 29 -4.28 0.59 -5.51
CA PHE A 29 -3.74 1.70 -4.74
C PHE A 29 -4.58 2.98 -4.86
N THR A 30 -5.06 3.31 -6.06
CA THR A 30 -5.81 4.55 -6.30
C THR A 30 -7.29 4.44 -5.97
N ASN A 31 -7.92 3.31 -6.30
CA ASN A 31 -9.38 3.17 -6.17
C ASN A 31 -9.81 2.61 -4.81
N ASP A 32 -9.01 1.71 -4.22
CA ASP A 32 -9.36 1.02 -2.98
C ASP A 32 -8.62 1.61 -1.78
N LEU A 33 -7.35 2.01 -1.96
CA LEU A 33 -6.53 2.60 -0.89
C LEU A 33 -6.47 4.14 -0.94
N GLY A 34 -7.12 4.77 -1.93
CA GLY A 34 -7.20 6.22 -2.05
C GLY A 34 -5.86 6.93 -2.28
N ALA A 35 -4.84 6.20 -2.73
CA ALA A 35 -3.54 6.76 -3.08
C ALA A 35 -3.65 7.70 -4.27
N ASP A 36 -3.02 8.87 -4.19
CA ASP A 36 -2.94 9.75 -5.33
C ASP A 36 -1.83 9.32 -6.33
N SER A 37 -1.79 9.94 -7.50
CA SER A 37 -0.79 9.62 -8.52
C SER A 37 0.65 9.94 -8.10
N LEU A 38 0.85 10.76 -7.06
CA LEU A 38 2.13 11.08 -6.45
C LEU A 38 2.52 9.99 -5.45
N ASP A 39 1.59 9.56 -4.61
CA ASP A 39 1.80 8.51 -3.59
C ASP A 39 2.29 7.21 -4.22
N THR A 40 1.73 6.83 -5.37
CA THR A 40 2.12 5.62 -6.12
C THR A 40 3.53 5.66 -6.74
N VAL A 41 4.13 6.85 -6.89
CA VAL A 41 5.48 7.03 -7.46
C VAL A 41 6.55 7.10 -6.38
N GLU A 42 6.19 7.50 -5.16
CA GLU A 42 7.10 7.59 -4.01
C GLU A 42 7.14 6.33 -3.12
N LEU A 43 6.36 5.30 -3.46
CA LEU A 43 6.25 4.01 -2.76
C LEU A 43 7.31 2.96 -3.14
#